data_AF-A0A924XQK9-F1
#
_entry.id   AF-A0A924XQK9-F1
#
_cell.length_a   1.000
_cell.length_b   1.000
_cell.length_c   1.000
_cell.angle_alpha   90.00
_cell.angle_beta   90.00
_cell.angle_gamma   90.00
#
_symmetry.space_group_name_H-M   'P 1'
#
loop_
_entity.id
_entity.type
_entity.pdbx_description
1 polymer ?
#
loop_
_entity_poly.entity_id
_entity_poly.type
_entity_poly.pdbx_seq_one_letter_code
_entity_poly.pdbx_strand_id
1 'polypeptide(L)'
;MTDDGSFEQRLQAARIKQGLDAPAVAPAPPAGSSPAGIGLRVGIELVSALAVAVAIGWALDRWLNTTPWLLGLFVLLGGAAGVANVWRLMMPRRKAN
;
A
#
# COMPACT_ATOMS: atom_id res chain seq x y z
N MET A 1 -7.93 45.71 -4.70
CA MET A 1 -6.75 44.84 -4.69
C MET A 1 -6.83 44.04 -3.39
N THR A 2 -6.79 42.71 -3.46
CA THR A 2 -6.81 41.71 -2.37
C THR A 2 -8.18 41.20 -1.87
N ASP A 3 -8.85 40.38 -2.68
CA ASP A 3 -9.78 39.32 -2.22
C ASP A 3 -9.15 37.91 -2.36
N ASP A 4 -8.09 37.81 -3.16
CA ASP A 4 -7.45 36.55 -3.58
C ASP A 4 -6.92 35.73 -2.40
N GLY A 5 -6.41 36.38 -1.34
CA GLY A 5 -5.79 35.71 -0.20
C GLY A 5 -6.76 34.89 0.66
N SER A 6 -8.04 35.28 0.73
CA SER A 6 -9.03 34.57 1.56
C SER A 6 -9.53 33.30 0.86
N PHE A 7 -9.68 33.37 -0.47
CA PHE A 7 -10.09 32.23 -1.28
C PHE A 7 -9.00 31.16 -1.32
N GLU A 8 -7.73 31.57 -1.52
CA GLU A 8 -6.59 30.66 -1.47
C GLU A 8 -6.45 29.97 -0.11
N GLN A 9 -6.67 30.69 1.00
CA GLN A 9 -6.67 30.08 2.33
C GLN A 9 -7.78 29.03 2.51
N ARG A 10 -8.98 29.28 1.95
CA ARG A 10 -10.10 28.32 2.02
C ARG A 10 -9.85 27.12 1.12
N LEU A 11 -9.30 27.34 -0.07
CA LEU A 11 -8.92 26.30 -1.01
C LEU A 11 -7.81 25.42 -0.43
N GLN A 12 -6.80 26.04 0.19
CA GLN A 12 -5.70 25.36 0.87
C GLN A 12 -6.18 24.58 2.09
N ALA A 13 -7.07 25.16 2.91
CA ALA A 13 -7.66 24.44 4.05
C ALA A 13 -8.51 23.24 3.62
N ALA A 14 -9.24 23.34 2.50
CA ALA A 14 -9.98 22.23 1.92
C ALA A 14 -9.04 21.15 1.35
N ARG A 15 -7.95 21.57 0.69
CA ARG A 15 -6.94 20.70 0.12
C ARG A 15 -6.15 19.92 1.18
N ILE A 16 -5.81 20.57 2.29
CA ILE A 16 -5.19 19.94 3.48
C ILE A 16 -6.15 18.93 4.12
N LYS A 17 -7.44 19.28 4.26
CA LYS A 17 -8.47 18.34 4.75
C LYS A 17 -8.63 17.11 3.84
N GLN A 18 -8.36 17.25 2.55
CA GLN A 18 -8.45 16.19 1.55
C GLN A 18 -7.11 15.47 1.27
N GLY A 19 -6.00 15.88 1.89
CA GLY A 19 -4.69 15.23 1.75
C GLY A 19 -4.08 15.33 0.33
N LEU A 20 -4.54 16.26 -0.49
CA LEU A 20 -4.22 16.37 -1.93
C LEU A 20 -2.82 16.98 -2.21
N ASP A 21 -2.11 17.47 -1.19
CA ASP A 21 -0.75 18.01 -1.30
C ASP A 21 0.36 16.96 -1.07
N ALA A 22 0.01 15.66 -1.00
CA ALA A 22 1.00 14.59 -1.02
C ALA A 22 1.56 14.42 -2.45
N PRO A 23 2.90 14.34 -2.64
CA PRO A 23 3.50 14.24 -3.97
C PRO A 23 2.89 13.07 -4.75
N ALA A 24 2.47 13.35 -6.00
CA ALA A 24 1.65 12.50 -6.87
C ALA A 24 2.31 11.20 -7.38
N VAL A 25 3.15 10.54 -6.57
CA VAL A 25 3.77 9.23 -6.89
C VAL A 25 3.50 8.17 -5.81
N ALA A 26 2.75 8.49 -4.75
CA ALA A 26 2.35 7.48 -3.75
C ALA A 26 0.83 7.52 -3.51
N PRO A 27 0.16 6.36 -3.41
CA PRO A 27 -1.28 6.32 -3.14
C PRO A 27 -1.57 7.06 -1.83
N ALA A 28 -2.53 8.00 -1.89
CA ALA A 28 -2.88 8.88 -0.78
C ALA A 28 -3.22 8.07 0.50
N PRO A 29 -2.71 8.48 1.68
CA PRO A 29 -3.13 7.85 2.93
C PRO A 29 -4.62 8.16 3.18
N PRO A 30 -5.47 7.15 3.44
CA PRO A 30 -6.91 7.38 3.61
C PRO A 30 -7.17 8.28 4.82
N ALA A 31 -8.03 9.27 4.64
CA ALA A 31 -8.51 10.16 5.69
C ALA A 31 -9.18 9.34 6.81
N GLY A 32 -8.67 9.45 8.04
CA GLY A 32 -9.16 8.73 9.22
C GLY A 32 -8.28 7.54 9.59
N SER A 33 -7.16 7.81 10.26
CA SER A 33 -6.24 6.82 10.84
C SER A 33 -6.86 6.12 12.06
N SER A 34 -7.99 5.46 11.88
CA SER A 34 -8.54 4.57 12.89
C SER A 34 -7.73 3.27 12.92
N PRO A 35 -7.55 2.63 14.09
CA PRO A 35 -6.90 1.32 14.18
C PRO A 35 -7.52 0.27 13.24
N ALA A 36 -8.83 0.35 13.03
CA ALA A 36 -9.56 -0.49 12.08
C ALA A 36 -9.14 -0.24 10.61
N GLY A 37 -8.97 1.03 10.21
CA GLY A 37 -8.51 1.37 8.85
C GLY A 37 -7.09 0.89 8.56
N ILE A 38 -6.21 0.96 9.56
CA ILE A 38 -4.84 0.42 9.46
C ILE A 38 -4.89 -1.11 9.31
N GLY A 39 -5.68 -1.80 10.13
CA GLY A 39 -5.86 -3.25 10.06
C GLY A 39 -6.41 -3.71 8.70
N LEU A 40 -7.42 -3.03 8.17
CA LEU A 40 -7.99 -3.32 6.85
C LEU A 40 -6.95 -3.15 5.73
N ARG A 41 -6.17 -2.07 5.76
CA ARG A 41 -5.10 -1.82 4.77
C ARG A 41 -4.06 -2.92 4.80
N VAL A 42 -3.60 -3.30 6.00
CA VAL A 42 -2.66 -4.42 6.19
C VAL A 42 -3.23 -5.72 5.66
N GLY A 43 -4.50 -6.02 5.97
CA GLY A 43 -5.19 -7.21 5.46
C GLY A 43 -5.26 -7.25 3.93
N ILE A 44 -5.62 -6.13 3.30
CA ILE A 44 -5.67 -6.02 1.83
C ILE A 44 -4.27 -6.19 1.21
N GLU A 45 -3.23 -5.58 1.78
CA GLU A 45 -1.85 -5.76 1.31
C GLU A 45 -1.41 -7.23 1.37
N LEU A 46 -1.73 -7.94 2.46
CA LEU A 46 -1.39 -9.37 2.58
C LEU A 46 -2.18 -10.25 1.60
N VAL A 47 -3.49 -10.05 1.50
CA VAL A 47 -4.36 -10.84 0.61
C VAL A 47 -4.00 -10.60 -0.86
N SER A 48 -3.76 -9.34 -1.25
CA SER A 48 -3.36 -8.99 -2.62
C SER A 48 -2.00 -9.58 -2.98
N ALA A 49 -0.99 -9.48 -2.11
CA ALA A 49 0.32 -10.07 -2.35
C ALA A 49 0.23 -11.60 -2.52
N LEU A 50 -0.56 -12.26 -1.67
CA LEU A 50 -0.78 -13.69 -1.76
C LEU A 50 -1.54 -14.08 -3.04
N ALA A 51 -2.60 -13.36 -3.39
CA ALA A 51 -3.37 -13.61 -4.61
C ALA A 51 -2.50 -13.51 -5.87
N VAL A 52 -1.64 -12.48 -5.96
CA VAL A 52 -0.69 -12.32 -7.07
C VAL A 52 0.33 -13.45 -7.11
N ALA A 53 0.88 -13.84 -5.96
CA ALA A 53 1.84 -14.94 -5.88
C ALA A 53 1.23 -16.29 -6.32
N VAL A 54 0.02 -16.61 -5.86
CA VAL A 54 -0.73 -17.81 -6.28
C VAL A 54 -1.00 -17.77 -7.78
N ALA A 55 -1.46 -16.64 -8.32
CA ALA A 55 -1.75 -16.51 -9.74
C ALA A 55 -0.49 -16.75 -10.61
N ILE A 56 0.64 -16.14 -10.24
CA ILE A 56 1.91 -16.32 -10.95
C ILE A 56 2.42 -17.75 -10.82
N GLY A 57 2.44 -18.30 -9.60
CA GLY A 57 2.92 -19.65 -9.34
C GLY A 57 2.09 -20.70 -10.08
N TRP A 58 0.77 -20.57 -10.07
CA TRP A 58 -0.14 -21.45 -10.81
C TRP A 58 0.05 -21.34 -12.32
N ALA A 59 0.17 -20.11 -12.86
CA ALA A 59 0.38 -19.90 -14.29
C ALA A 59 1.70 -20.51 -14.77
N LEU A 60 2.77 -20.36 -13.98
CA LEU A 60 4.08 -20.96 -14.28
C LEU A 60 4.04 -22.48 -14.18
N ASP A 61 3.41 -23.03 -13.14
CA ASP A 61 3.25 -24.48 -13.02
C ASP A 61 2.49 -25.07 -14.22
N ARG A 62 1.46 -24.38 -14.70
CA ARG A 62 0.68 -24.82 -15.86
C ARG A 62 1.45 -24.73 -17.17
N TRP A 63 2.29 -23.71 -17.33
CA TRP A 63 3.07 -23.48 -18.55
C TRP A 63 4.25 -24.44 -18.67
N LEU A 64 4.93 -24.69 -17.55
CA LEU A 64 6.10 -25.59 -17.47
C LEU A 64 5.71 -27.04 -17.20
N ASN A 65 4.40 -27.30 -17.01
CA ASN A 65 3.84 -28.61 -16.68
C ASN A 65 4.51 -29.24 -15.44
N THR A 66 4.95 -28.39 -14.51
CA THR A 66 5.60 -28.80 -13.26
C THR A 66 4.53 -29.22 -12.26
N THR A 67 4.88 -30.15 -11.38
CA THR A 67 4.17 -30.34 -10.11
C THR A 67 4.18 -29.03 -9.31
N PRO A 68 3.26 -28.79 -8.34
CA PRO A 68 2.99 -27.47 -7.75
C PRO A 68 4.09 -26.89 -6.84
N TRP A 69 5.35 -27.05 -7.24
CA TRP A 69 6.56 -26.57 -6.62
C TRP A 69 6.71 -25.06 -6.80
N LEU A 70 6.41 -24.51 -7.99
CA LEU A 70 6.53 -23.06 -8.20
C LEU A 70 5.43 -22.32 -7.45
N LEU A 71 4.21 -22.85 -7.42
CA LEU A 71 3.15 -22.33 -6.57
C LEU A 71 3.55 -22.30 -5.10
N GLY A 72 4.11 -23.40 -4.56
CA GLY A 72 4.62 -23.43 -3.19
C GLY A 72 5.69 -22.36 -2.93
N LEU A 73 6.68 -22.25 -3.82
CA LEU A 73 7.76 -21.27 -3.72
C LEU A 73 7.23 -19.82 -3.79
N PHE A 74 6.37 -19.51 -4.75
CA PHE A 74 5.82 -18.17 -4.94
C PHE A 74 4.91 -17.77 -3.78
N VAL A 75 4.11 -18.68 -3.22
CA VAL A 75 3.31 -18.41 -2.03
C VAL A 75 4.18 -17.99 -0.85
N LEU A 76 5.29 -18.71 -0.61
CA LEU A 76 6.24 -18.34 0.44
C LEU A 76 6.87 -16.97 0.18
N LEU A 77 7.29 -16.70 -1.05
CA LEU A 77 7.88 -15.42 -1.45
C LEU A 77 6.89 -14.26 -1.32
N GLY A 78 5.66 -14.44 -1.79
CA GLY A 78 4.58 -13.46 -1.71
C GLY A 78 4.17 -13.17 -0.28
N GLY A 79 4.08 -14.22 0.56
CA GLY A 79 3.84 -14.08 1.99
C GLY A 79 4.96 -13.29 2.70
N ALA A 80 6.23 -13.64 2.43
CA ALA A 80 7.37 -12.92 2.98
C ALA A 80 7.40 -11.45 2.52
N ALA A 81 7.11 -11.17 1.25
CA ALA A 81 7.03 -9.82 0.71
C ALA A 81 5.87 -9.02 1.35
N GLY A 82 4.71 -9.64 1.52
CA GLY A 82 3.56 -9.03 2.20
C GLY A 82 3.88 -8.65 3.64
N VAL A 83 4.45 -9.57 4.42
CA VAL A 83 4.88 -9.29 5.81
C VAL A 83 5.95 -8.20 5.86
N ALA A 84 6.92 -8.22 4.94
CA ALA A 84 7.95 -7.19 4.86
C ALA A 84 7.38 -5.79 4.53
N ASN A 85 6.34 -5.72 3.68
CA ASN A 85 5.65 -4.47 3.37
C ASN A 85 4.91 -3.91 4.60
N VAL A 86 4.23 -4.79 5.32
CA VAL A 86 3.51 -4.46 6.55
C VAL A 86 4.48 -3.99 7.64
N TRP A 87 5.61 -4.68 7.82
CA TRP A 87 6.65 -4.26 8.76
C TRP A 87 7.19 -2.86 8.41
N ARG A 88 7.40 -2.58 7.13
CA ARG A 88 7.86 -1.26 6.66
C ARG A 88 6.84 -0.15 6.92
N LEU A 89 5.54 -0.46 6.86
CA LEU A 89 4.47 0.46 7.22
C LEU A 89 4.49 0.78 8.73
N MET A 90 4.80 -0.22 9.55
CA MET A 90 4.78 -0.11 11.01
C MET A 90 6.05 0.52 11.58
N MET A 91 7.21 0.33 10.94
CA MET A 91 8.48 0.83 11.43
C MET A 91 8.64 2.32 11.10
N PRO A 92 8.61 3.22 12.10
CA PRO A 92 8.89 4.63 11.86
C PRO A 92 10.33 4.73 11.38
N ARG A 93 10.56 5.30 10.19
CA ARG A 93 11.91 5.62 9.73
C ARG A 93 12.52 6.61 10.71
N ARG A 94 13.35 6.12 11.63
CA ARG A 94 14.19 6.96 12.48
C ARG A 94 15.18 7.67 11.55
N LYS A 95 14.98 8.97 11.32
CA LYS A 95 16.02 9.80 10.71
C LYS A 95 17.20 9.81 11.68
N ALA A 96 18.34 9.29 11.24
CA ALA A 96 19.60 9.47 11.95
C ALA A 96 19.98 10.95 11.83
N ASN A 97 20.20 11.60 12.97
CA ASN A 97 20.87 12.90 13.07
C ASN A 97 22.33 12.63 13.42
#